data_AF-A0A947KBG2-F1
#
_entry.id   AF-A0A947KBG2-F1
#
_cell.length_a   1.000
_cell.length_b   1.000
_cell.length_c   1.000
_cell.angle_alpha   90.00
_cell.angle_beta   90.00
_cell.angle_gamma   90.00
#
_symmetry.space_group_name_H-M   'P 1'
#
loop_
_entity.id
_entity.type
_entity.pdbx_description
1 polymer ?
#
loop_
_entity_poly.entity_id
_entity_poly.type
_entity_poly.pdbx_seq_one_letter_code
_entity_poly.pdbx_strand_id
1 'polypeptide(L)'
;MKNKMPLQFLLILLGIFLLAGTASTEETTPAATIRFNWGLIHQDKNGVQKILDFSSSPEIATGDSLRIYVRPLENVYVYLYLFDSSKDIALVFPESPDFYEQQPSFLGNEFYIPSSETWFDIVDPTGIENFYLLAASERLISLEKATAKYMNDEGNAELRATLLEEIKQIRQSHSNFTKIAEKGISIAGTMRTRAISTIGEATMVEAETFYSKTLRLKHD
;
A
#
# COMPACT_ATOMS: atom_id res chain seq x y z
N MET A 1 -69.06 -21.56 -64.18
CA MET A 1 -67.73 -22.15 -64.52
C MET A 1 -66.76 -21.71 -63.44
N LYS A 2 -66.43 -22.56 -62.46
CA LYS A 2 -65.45 -23.66 -62.44
C LYS A 2 -64.01 -23.20 -62.14
N ASN A 3 -63.48 -23.76 -61.03
CA ASN A 3 -62.10 -23.89 -60.53
C ASN A 3 -61.62 -22.73 -59.62
N LYS A 4 -61.46 -22.85 -58.29
CA LYS A 4 -60.72 -23.77 -57.38
C LYS A 4 -59.19 -23.79 -57.59
N MET A 5 -58.47 -23.01 -56.74
CA MET A 5 -57.20 -23.22 -55.97
C MET A 5 -55.99 -23.94 -56.64
N PRO A 6 -54.78 -23.98 -56.03
CA PRO A 6 -54.15 -23.15 -54.96
C PRO A 6 -52.70 -22.74 -55.29
N LEU A 7 -52.09 -21.81 -54.53
CA LEU A 7 -50.66 -22.00 -54.17
C LEU A 7 -50.29 -21.20 -52.92
N GLN A 8 -50.07 -21.95 -51.84
CA GLN A 8 -49.25 -21.58 -50.69
C GLN A 8 -47.86 -21.09 -51.16
N PHE A 9 -47.15 -20.36 -50.29
CA PHE A 9 -45.84 -19.72 -50.49
C PHE A 9 -45.91 -18.28 -50.99
N LEU A 10 -46.31 -17.37 -50.10
CA LEU A 10 -45.57 -16.10 -50.04
C LEU A 10 -45.36 -15.67 -48.59
N LEU A 11 -44.25 -16.20 -48.05
CA LEU A 11 -43.33 -15.51 -47.16
C LEU A 11 -43.91 -14.80 -45.94
N ILE A 12 -43.97 -15.61 -44.88
CA ILE A 12 -43.58 -15.28 -43.51
C ILE A 12 -42.35 -14.35 -43.53
N LEU A 13 -42.55 -13.05 -43.31
CA LEU A 13 -41.49 -12.14 -42.88
C LEU A 13 -42.07 -10.92 -42.16
N LEU A 14 -42.93 -11.16 -41.18
CA LEU A 14 -43.40 -10.12 -40.25
C LEU A 14 -43.40 -10.70 -38.84
N GLY A 15 -42.20 -10.84 -38.29
CA GLY A 15 -42.00 -11.51 -37.00
C GLY A 15 -40.57 -11.42 -36.50
N ILE A 16 -39.98 -10.23 -36.50
CA ILE A 16 -38.84 -9.94 -35.62
C ILE A 16 -39.32 -8.83 -34.69
N PHE A 17 -39.94 -9.28 -33.61
CA PHE A 17 -40.28 -8.47 -32.46
C PHE A 17 -38.97 -7.90 -31.91
N LEU A 18 -38.92 -6.57 -31.75
CA LEU A 18 -37.86 -5.85 -31.07
C LEU A 18 -37.64 -6.45 -29.67
N LEU A 19 -36.59 -7.25 -29.51
CA LEU A 19 -35.87 -7.28 -28.24
C LEU A 19 -34.90 -6.11 -28.26
N ALA A 20 -35.38 -4.94 -27.88
CA ALA A 20 -34.52 -3.87 -27.42
C ALA A 20 -33.90 -4.35 -26.09
N GLY A 21 -32.81 -5.09 -26.20
CA GLY A 21 -31.93 -5.32 -25.07
C GLY A 21 -31.44 -3.97 -24.60
N THR A 22 -31.88 -3.54 -23.41
CA THR A 22 -31.23 -2.48 -22.67
C THR A 22 -29.82 -2.97 -22.38
N ALA A 23 -28.88 -2.66 -23.27
CA ALA A 23 -27.47 -2.72 -22.95
C ALA A 23 -27.28 -1.69 -21.83
N SER A 24 -27.23 -2.16 -20.59
CA SER A 24 -26.70 -1.38 -19.49
C SER A 24 -25.27 -1.06 -19.86
N THR A 25 -25.03 0.16 -20.34
CA THR A 25 -23.71 0.77 -20.29
C THR A 25 -23.37 0.85 -18.82
N GLU A 26 -22.58 -0.11 -18.34
CA GLU A 26 -21.82 0.06 -17.11
C GLU A 26 -20.95 1.29 -17.33
N GLU A 27 -21.36 2.42 -16.76
CA GLU A 27 -20.49 3.58 -16.62
C GLU A 27 -19.27 3.08 -15.84
N THR A 28 -18.18 2.83 -16.57
CA THR A 28 -16.90 2.48 -15.99
C THR A 28 -16.43 3.72 -15.24
N THR A 29 -16.89 3.84 -13.98
CA THR A 29 -16.37 4.84 -13.06
C THR A 29 -14.87 4.61 -13.03
N PRO A 30 -14.04 5.62 -13.37
CA PRO A 30 -12.60 5.43 -13.39
C PRO A 30 -12.18 4.90 -12.01
N ALA A 31 -11.44 3.79 -11.99
CA ALA A 31 -10.98 3.16 -10.77
C ALA A 31 -10.34 4.23 -9.86
N ALA A 32 -10.85 4.34 -8.63
CA ALA A 32 -10.40 5.36 -7.69
C ALA A 32 -8.89 5.24 -7.49
N THR A 33 -8.13 6.24 -7.96
CA THR A 33 -6.67 6.26 -7.89
C THR A 33 -6.23 6.55 -6.46
N ILE A 34 -5.26 5.78 -5.96
CA ILE A 34 -4.63 6.00 -4.66
C ILE A 34 -3.40 6.90 -4.82
N ARG A 35 -3.20 7.83 -3.87
CA ARG A 35 -2.00 8.67 -3.83
C ARG A 35 -1.47 8.83 -2.41
N PHE A 36 -0.17 8.63 -2.22
CA PHE A 36 0.51 8.85 -0.93
C PHE A 36 2.00 9.12 -1.12
N ASN A 37 2.64 9.63 -0.07
CA ASN A 37 4.09 9.79 -0.01
C ASN A 37 4.68 8.87 1.05
N TRP A 38 5.89 8.38 0.83
CA TRP A 38 6.63 7.64 1.84
C TRP A 38 8.14 7.85 1.71
N GLY A 39 8.88 7.61 2.79
CA GLY A 39 10.35 7.58 2.77
C GLY A 39 10.94 7.01 4.04
N LEU A 40 12.09 6.35 3.95
CA LEU A 40 12.90 5.98 5.11
C LEU A 40 14.06 6.96 5.21
N ILE A 41 14.07 7.72 6.30
CA ILE A 41 15.07 8.71 6.64
C ILE A 41 16.13 8.00 7.48
N HIS A 42 17.36 8.02 7.00
CA HIS A 42 18.53 7.53 7.70
C HIS A 42 19.29 8.71 8.28
N GLN A 43 19.72 8.57 9.53
CA GLN A 43 20.65 9.45 10.20
C GLN A 43 21.94 8.68 10.51
N ASP A 44 23.06 9.16 9.99
CA ASP A 44 24.37 8.61 10.34
C ASP A 44 24.81 9.04 11.74
N LYS A 45 25.83 8.37 12.29
CA LYS A 45 26.47 8.73 13.58
C LYS A 45 26.93 10.19 13.73
N ASN A 46 27.09 10.93 12.63
CA ASN A 46 27.48 12.35 12.66
C ASN A 46 26.25 13.28 12.64
N GLY A 47 25.05 12.72 12.62
CA GLY A 47 23.78 13.43 12.58
C GLY A 47 23.33 13.81 11.17
N VAL A 48 24.04 13.39 10.12
CA VAL A 48 23.69 13.69 8.72
C VAL A 48 22.49 12.85 8.30
N GLN A 49 21.46 13.52 7.81
CA GLN A 49 20.21 12.88 7.41
C GLN A 49 20.07 12.78 5.89
N LYS A 50 19.61 11.64 5.41
CA LYS A 50 19.25 11.40 4.00
C LYS A 50 18.05 10.47 3.89
N ILE A 51 17.32 10.53 2.78
CA ILE A 51 16.34 9.49 2.46
C ILE A 51 17.06 8.35 1.77
N LEU A 52 16.75 7.12 2.18
CA LEU A 52 17.29 5.92 1.57
C LEU A 52 16.71 5.70 0.19
N ASP A 53 17.59 5.41 -0.76
CA ASP A 53 17.21 4.97 -2.09
C ASP A 53 17.15 3.44 -2.15
N PHE A 54 15.97 2.91 -2.46
CA PHE A 54 15.70 1.48 -2.61
C PHE A 54 15.78 1.00 -4.07
N SER A 55 16.33 1.81 -4.99
CA SER A 55 16.80 1.34 -6.30
C SER A 55 17.96 0.33 -6.16
N SER A 56 18.65 0.38 -5.01
CA SER A 56 19.60 -0.60 -4.51
C SER A 56 19.10 -1.20 -3.19
N SER A 57 19.75 -2.22 -2.65
CA SER A 57 19.50 -2.67 -1.26
C SER A 57 20.44 -1.90 -0.33
N PRO A 58 19.99 -0.80 0.31
CA PRO A 58 20.85 0.00 1.16
C PRO A 58 21.39 -0.82 2.34
N GLU A 59 22.59 -0.45 2.76
CA GLU A 59 23.28 -1.01 3.93
C GLU A 59 23.41 0.11 4.97
N ILE A 60 23.11 -0.21 6.23
CA ILE A 60 23.18 0.71 7.36
C ILE A 60 24.08 0.12 8.43
N ALA A 61 24.91 0.97 9.05
CA ALA A 61 25.81 0.52 10.10
C ALA A 61 25.09 0.47 11.45
N THR A 62 25.46 -0.47 12.31
CA THR A 62 25.07 -0.43 13.73
C THR A 62 25.39 0.94 14.35
N GLY A 63 24.43 1.49 15.09
CA GLY A 63 24.51 2.81 15.71
C GLY A 63 24.04 3.98 14.84
N ASP A 64 23.66 3.73 13.58
CA ASP A 64 22.83 4.65 12.81
C ASP A 64 21.37 4.52 13.23
N SER A 65 20.57 5.55 12.92
CA SER A 65 19.16 5.59 13.27
C SER A 65 18.26 5.81 12.07
N LEU A 66 17.01 5.33 12.17
CA LEU A 66 15.99 5.41 11.13
C LEU A 66 14.75 6.15 11.61
N ARG A 67 14.12 6.88 10.70
CA ARG A 67 12.78 7.42 10.88
C ARG A 67 12.00 7.24 9.60
N ILE A 68 10.75 6.86 9.71
CA ILE A 68 9.88 6.66 8.57
C ILE A 68 8.99 7.89 8.40
N TYR A 69 8.76 8.26 7.15
CA TYR A 69 7.79 9.28 6.76
C TYR A 69 6.70 8.64 5.93
N VAL A 70 5.44 8.93 6.26
CA VAL A 70 4.25 8.53 5.49
C VAL A 70 3.29 9.71 5.43
N ARG A 71 2.74 9.99 4.25
CA ARG A 71 1.68 10.99 4.06
C ARG A 71 0.60 10.44 3.13
N PRO A 72 -0.49 9.89 3.66
CA PRO A 72 -1.67 9.52 2.88
C PRO A 72 -2.27 10.77 2.23
N LEU A 73 -2.63 10.74 0.95
CA LEU A 73 -3.17 11.93 0.25
C LEU A 73 -4.60 11.71 -0.23
N GLU A 74 -4.82 10.73 -1.12
CA GLU A 74 -6.11 10.54 -1.79
C GLU A 74 -6.47 9.06 -1.82
N ASN A 75 -7.70 8.74 -1.43
CA ASN A 75 -8.32 7.40 -1.50
C ASN A 75 -7.38 6.28 -1.05
N VAL A 76 -6.66 6.41 0.07
CA VAL A 76 -5.60 5.46 0.41
C VAL A 76 -5.56 5.13 1.89
N TYR A 77 -5.37 3.85 2.17
CA TYR A 77 -5.01 3.29 3.46
C TYR A 77 -3.62 2.66 3.32
N VAL A 78 -2.65 3.13 4.11
CA VAL A 78 -1.25 2.69 4.04
C VAL A 78 -0.94 1.76 5.21
N TYR A 79 -0.25 0.66 4.95
CA TYR A 79 0.21 -0.28 5.96
C TYR A 79 1.70 -0.52 5.75
N LEU A 80 2.47 -0.46 6.82
CA LEU A 80 3.90 -0.72 6.81
C LEU A 80 4.20 -1.72 7.92
N TYR A 81 4.73 -2.87 7.53
CA TYR A 81 5.19 -3.90 8.45
C TYR A 81 6.70 -4.03 8.35
N LEU A 82 7.37 -4.25 9.48
CA LEU A 82 8.77 -4.64 9.54
C LEU A 82 8.83 -6.14 9.84
N PHE A 83 9.49 -6.91 8.99
CA PHE A 83 9.86 -8.29 9.28
C PHE A 83 11.37 -8.36 9.44
N ASP A 84 11.80 -8.63 10.68
CA ASP A 84 13.17 -8.38 11.10
C ASP A 84 14.11 -9.59 10.92
N SER A 85 15.39 -9.34 11.18
CA SER A 85 16.43 -10.38 11.16
C SER A 85 16.13 -11.53 12.13
N SER A 86 15.47 -11.24 13.25
CA SER A 86 15.04 -12.18 14.31
C SER A 86 13.79 -12.99 13.96
N LYS A 87 13.23 -12.79 12.75
CA LYS A 87 12.01 -13.47 12.25
C LYS A 87 10.75 -13.07 12.97
N ASP A 88 10.74 -11.88 13.57
CA ASP A 88 9.53 -11.29 14.12
C ASP A 88 8.92 -10.27 13.16
N ILE A 89 7.66 -9.93 13.40
CA ILE A 89 6.92 -8.97 12.57
C ILE A 89 6.32 -7.87 13.45
N ALA A 90 6.59 -6.62 13.10
CA ALA A 90 6.01 -5.46 13.76
C ALA A 90 5.14 -4.66 12.80
N LEU A 91 4.00 -4.17 13.30
CA LEU A 91 3.25 -3.12 12.63
C LEU A 91 3.95 -1.78 12.89
N VAL A 92 4.45 -1.14 11.83
CA VAL A 92 5.14 0.15 11.92
C VAL A 92 4.20 1.31 11.61
N PHE A 93 3.31 1.12 10.63
CA PHE A 93 2.25 2.08 10.34
C PHE A 93 0.98 1.34 9.87
N PRO A 94 -0.21 1.76 10.31
CA PRO A 94 -0.44 2.71 11.39
C PRO A 94 0.06 2.20 12.75
N GLU A 95 0.27 3.07 13.74
CA GLU A 95 0.81 2.67 15.08
C GLU A 95 -0.16 1.76 15.87
N SER A 96 -1.40 1.57 15.40
CA SER A 96 -2.40 0.67 16.00
C SER A 96 -3.31 0.07 14.91
N PRO A 97 -3.77 -1.19 15.04
CA PRO A 97 -4.66 -1.83 14.06
C PRO A 97 -6.04 -1.17 13.92
N ASP A 98 -6.49 -0.41 14.93
CA ASP A 98 -7.76 0.32 14.91
C ASP A 98 -7.59 1.81 14.55
N PHE A 99 -6.39 2.23 14.16
CA PHE A 99 -6.06 3.63 13.84
C PHE A 99 -7.05 4.28 12.88
N TYR A 100 -7.43 3.60 11.80
CA TYR A 100 -8.35 4.16 10.80
C TYR A 100 -9.78 4.36 11.31
N GLU A 101 -10.16 3.69 12.39
CA GLU A 101 -11.44 3.91 13.07
C GLU A 101 -11.35 5.10 14.02
N GLN A 102 -10.21 5.25 14.69
CA GLN A 102 -9.96 6.30 15.66
C GLN A 102 -9.60 7.65 15.02
N GLN A 103 -8.99 7.64 13.83
CA GLN A 103 -8.49 8.83 13.13
C GLN A 103 -9.11 8.96 11.73
N PRO A 104 -10.40 9.32 11.62
CA PRO A 104 -11.08 9.42 10.32
C PRO A 104 -10.55 10.54 9.42
N SER A 105 -9.82 11.52 9.98
CA SER A 105 -9.24 12.66 9.25
C SER A 105 -7.73 12.53 9.03
N PHE A 106 -7.27 11.30 8.75
CA PHE A 106 -5.83 11.00 8.56
C PHE A 106 -5.28 11.44 7.19
N LEU A 107 -6.12 11.59 6.17
CA LEU A 107 -5.70 12.02 4.84
C LEU A 107 -5.14 13.44 4.88
N GLY A 108 -4.01 13.64 4.19
CA GLY A 108 -3.28 14.90 4.12
C GLY A 108 -2.28 15.10 5.26
N ASN A 109 -2.44 14.38 6.38
CA ASN A 109 -1.54 14.47 7.55
C ASN A 109 -0.21 13.77 7.28
N GLU A 110 0.83 14.31 7.90
CA GLU A 110 2.19 13.79 7.82
C GLU A 110 2.49 13.00 9.09
N PHE A 111 2.90 11.75 8.89
CA PHE A 111 3.27 10.83 9.94
C PHE A 111 4.77 10.60 9.87
N TYR A 112 5.45 10.94 10.95
CA TYR A 112 6.81 10.52 11.22
C TYR A 112 6.74 9.36 12.19
N ILE A 113 7.39 8.23 11.90
CA ILE A 113 7.42 7.08 12.80
C ILE A 113 8.88 6.81 13.20
N PRO A 114 9.21 6.87 14.50
CA PRO A 114 8.30 7.18 15.62
C PRO A 114 7.81 8.64 15.61
N SER A 115 6.64 8.90 16.21
CA SER A 115 5.90 10.19 16.19
C SER A 115 6.51 11.35 16.98
N SER A 116 7.73 11.21 17.50
CA SER A 116 8.44 12.25 18.27
C SER A 116 9.81 12.58 17.66
N GLU A 117 10.64 13.37 18.35
CA GLU A 117 12.04 13.57 17.94
C GLU A 117 12.93 12.31 18.10
N THR A 118 12.34 11.16 18.45
CA THR A 118 12.99 9.85 18.52
C THR A 118 13.20 9.20 17.16
N TRP A 119 14.12 8.24 17.12
CA TRP A 119 14.46 7.45 15.95
C TRP A 119 14.44 5.97 16.33
N PHE A 120 14.23 5.10 15.35
CA PHE A 120 14.51 3.68 15.50
C PHE A 120 16.01 3.48 15.49
N ASP A 121 16.54 2.83 16.51
CA ASP A 121 17.94 2.43 16.54
C ASP A 121 18.09 1.08 15.87
N ILE A 122 19.10 0.95 15.01
CA ILE A 122 19.50 -0.34 14.47
C ILE A 122 20.27 -1.09 15.55
N VAL A 123 19.71 -2.21 15.99
CA VAL A 123 20.26 -3.07 17.05
C VAL A 123 20.65 -4.44 16.52
N ASP A 124 21.58 -5.09 17.21
CA ASP A 124 21.95 -6.48 16.96
C ASP A 124 20.73 -7.43 17.06
N PRO A 125 20.70 -8.55 16.30
CA PRO A 125 21.78 -9.07 15.46
C PRO A 125 21.78 -8.52 14.03
N THR A 126 22.97 -8.46 13.43
CA THR A 126 23.22 -8.28 11.98
C THR A 126 22.23 -9.06 11.12
N GLY A 127 21.69 -8.44 10.08
CA GLY A 127 20.75 -9.15 9.20
C GLY A 127 20.07 -8.32 8.13
N ILE A 128 18.94 -8.86 7.65
CA ILE A 128 18.12 -8.24 6.61
C ILE A 128 16.76 -7.93 7.20
N GLU A 129 16.47 -6.64 7.23
CA GLU A 129 15.19 -6.06 7.60
C GLU A 129 14.33 -5.94 6.33
N ASN A 130 13.12 -6.49 6.35
CA ASN A 130 12.18 -6.41 5.24
C ASN A 130 10.99 -5.55 5.63
N PHE A 131 10.86 -4.38 5.01
CA PHE A 131 9.65 -3.58 5.15
C PHE A 131 8.64 -3.97 4.07
N TYR A 132 7.44 -4.39 4.49
CA TYR A 132 6.31 -4.60 3.58
C TYR A 132 5.43 -3.36 3.60
N LEU A 133 5.56 -2.53 2.56
CA LEU A 133 4.72 -1.37 2.33
C LEU A 133 3.53 -1.77 1.45
N LEU A 134 2.33 -1.65 1.97
CA LEU A 134 1.06 -1.90 1.28
C LEU A 134 0.25 -0.61 1.27
N ALA A 135 -0.46 -0.34 0.19
CA ALA A 135 -1.43 0.74 0.13
C ALA A 135 -2.64 0.31 -0.70
N ALA A 136 -3.85 0.61 -0.22
CA ALA A 136 -5.09 0.17 -0.85
C ALA A 136 -6.16 1.27 -0.81
N SER A 137 -7.07 1.27 -1.79
CA SER A 137 -8.20 2.21 -1.84
C SER A 137 -9.27 1.93 -0.79
N GLU A 138 -9.28 0.71 -0.26
CA GLU A 138 -10.18 0.23 0.79
C GLU A 138 -9.37 -0.34 1.95
N ARG A 139 -9.97 -0.36 3.14
CA ARG A 139 -9.33 -0.95 4.32
C ARG A 139 -9.10 -2.45 4.13
N LEU A 140 -7.91 -2.91 4.50
CA LEU A 140 -7.55 -4.32 4.51
C LEU A 140 -8.04 -4.98 5.81
N ILE A 141 -9.37 -5.05 6.00
CA ILE A 141 -10.00 -5.45 7.27
C ILE A 141 -9.52 -6.82 7.79
N SER A 142 -9.27 -7.78 6.90
CA SER A 142 -8.75 -9.10 7.27
C SER A 142 -7.34 -9.01 7.83
N LEU A 143 -6.46 -8.24 7.18
CA LEU A 143 -5.10 -7.94 7.64
C LEU A 143 -5.09 -7.20 8.97
N GLU A 144 -5.95 -6.19 9.14
CA GLU A 144 -6.10 -5.44 10.40
C GLU A 144 -6.50 -6.37 11.56
N LYS A 145 -7.44 -7.28 11.33
CA LYS A 145 -7.85 -8.28 12.32
C LYS A 145 -6.75 -9.28 12.64
N ALA A 146 -6.01 -9.77 11.64
CA ALA A 146 -4.87 -10.65 11.85
C ALA A 146 -3.77 -9.95 12.67
N THR A 147 -3.51 -8.68 12.37
CA THR A 147 -2.57 -7.83 13.10
C THR A 147 -2.99 -7.65 14.55
N ALA A 148 -4.24 -7.28 14.80
CA ALA A 148 -4.78 -7.12 16.15
C ALA A 148 -4.68 -8.42 16.96
N LYS A 149 -4.93 -9.59 16.36
CA LYS A 149 -4.77 -10.88 17.05
C LYS A 149 -3.32 -11.12 17.46
N TYR A 150 -2.37 -10.92 16.55
CA TYR A 150 -0.95 -11.12 16.84
C TYR A 150 -0.44 -10.14 17.90
N MET A 151 -0.81 -8.85 17.84
CA MET A 151 -0.40 -7.86 18.86
C MET A 151 -0.98 -8.13 20.25
N ASN A 152 -2.09 -8.86 20.37
CA ASN A 152 -2.65 -9.26 21.67
C ASN A 152 -1.91 -10.45 22.30
N ASP A 153 -1.13 -11.20 21.52
CA ASP A 153 -0.37 -12.37 21.94
C ASP A 153 0.96 -12.42 21.16
N GLU A 154 1.77 -11.38 21.35
CA GLU A 154 3.06 -11.22 20.70
C GLU A 154 3.98 -12.40 21.06
N GLY A 155 4.65 -12.95 20.06
CA GLY A 155 5.46 -14.17 20.19
C GLY A 155 4.74 -15.46 19.77
N ASN A 156 3.41 -15.46 19.64
CA ASN A 156 2.67 -16.60 19.14
C ASN A 156 3.01 -16.89 17.66
N ALA A 157 3.68 -18.02 17.42
CA ALA A 157 4.20 -18.39 16.10
C ALA A 157 3.09 -18.66 15.07
N GLU A 158 1.94 -19.18 15.48
CA GLU A 158 0.81 -19.46 14.57
C GLU A 158 0.14 -18.15 14.12
N LEU A 159 -0.04 -17.20 15.04
CA LEU A 159 -0.58 -15.88 14.72
C LEU A 159 0.37 -15.09 13.82
N ARG A 160 1.69 -15.16 14.10
CA ARG A 160 2.72 -14.57 13.24
C ARG A 160 2.69 -15.15 11.82
N ALA A 161 2.64 -16.48 11.70
CA ALA A 161 2.56 -17.14 10.40
C ALA A 161 1.28 -16.76 9.64
N THR A 162 0.15 -16.66 10.33
CA THR A 162 -1.13 -16.23 9.75
C THR A 162 -1.03 -14.80 9.21
N LEU A 163 -0.45 -13.87 9.97
CA LEU A 163 -0.25 -12.48 9.54
C LEU A 163 0.67 -12.40 8.31
N LEU A 164 1.79 -13.13 8.31
CA LEU A 164 2.71 -13.16 7.16
C LEU A 164 2.06 -13.75 5.90
N GLU A 165 1.26 -14.81 6.05
CA GLU A 165 0.55 -15.40 4.92
C GLU A 165 -0.51 -14.44 4.38
N GLU A 166 -1.23 -13.70 5.24
CA GLU A 166 -2.20 -12.69 4.81
C GLU A 166 -1.52 -11.58 3.96
N ILE A 167 -0.39 -11.05 4.44
CA ILE A 167 0.42 -10.07 3.67
C ILE A 167 0.82 -10.65 2.31
N LYS A 168 1.25 -11.92 2.29
CA LYS A 168 1.66 -12.60 1.05
C LYS A 168 0.49 -12.79 0.10
N GLN A 169 -0.67 -13.23 0.57
CA GLN A 169 -1.87 -13.44 -0.25
C GLN A 169 -2.37 -12.13 -0.85
N ILE A 170 -2.45 -11.06 -0.06
CA ILE A 170 -2.84 -9.72 -0.55
C ILE A 170 -1.89 -9.27 -1.66
N ARG A 171 -0.57 -9.43 -1.47
CA ARG A 171 0.39 -9.04 -2.51
C ARG A 171 0.25 -9.88 -3.79
N GLN A 172 -0.05 -11.17 -3.65
CA GLN A 172 -0.21 -12.08 -4.79
C GLN A 172 -1.48 -11.77 -5.59
N SER A 173 -2.61 -11.54 -4.92
CA SER A 173 -3.90 -11.27 -5.58
C SER A 173 -3.88 -9.97 -6.39
N HIS A 174 -3.07 -8.99 -5.99
CA HIS A 174 -2.95 -7.70 -6.66
C HIS A 174 -1.72 -7.56 -7.57
N SER A 175 -0.91 -8.62 -7.75
CA SER A 175 0.36 -8.55 -8.50
C SER A 175 0.21 -8.32 -10.02
N ASN A 176 -0.93 -8.67 -10.61
CA ASN A 176 -1.10 -8.71 -12.08
C ASN A 176 -1.79 -7.48 -12.69
N PHE A 177 -2.22 -6.49 -11.90
CA PHE A 177 -3.24 -5.53 -12.36
C PHE A 177 -2.98 -4.05 -12.11
N THR A 178 -1.77 -3.63 -11.71
CA THR A 178 -1.58 -2.21 -11.32
C THR A 178 -0.64 -1.45 -12.27
N LYS A 179 -1.15 -0.38 -12.88
CA LYS A 179 -0.31 0.72 -13.36
C LYS A 179 0.19 1.52 -12.16
N ILE A 180 1.50 1.48 -11.92
CA ILE A 180 2.15 2.18 -10.80
C ILE A 180 3.03 3.29 -11.37
N ALA A 181 2.92 4.49 -10.80
CA ALA A 181 3.84 5.58 -11.00
C ALA A 181 4.50 5.95 -9.66
N GLU A 182 5.82 5.82 -9.58
CA GLU A 182 6.64 6.32 -8.48
C GLU A 182 7.45 7.54 -8.95
N LYS A 183 7.48 8.62 -8.18
CA LYS A 183 8.34 9.78 -8.45
C LYS A 183 8.90 10.38 -7.17
N GLY A 184 10.12 10.92 -7.23
CA GLY A 184 10.71 11.67 -6.12
C GLY A 184 10.01 12.99 -5.86
N ILE A 185 9.84 13.37 -4.60
CA ILE A 185 9.32 14.65 -4.13
C ILE A 185 10.14 15.19 -2.95
N SER A 186 10.45 16.49 -2.93
CA SER A 186 11.14 17.08 -1.78
C SER A 186 10.23 17.19 -0.56
N ILE A 187 10.73 16.81 0.62
CA ILE A 187 10.03 16.96 1.91
C ILE A 187 10.69 17.99 2.85
N ALA A 188 11.67 18.75 2.34
CA ALA A 188 12.48 19.67 3.15
C ALA A 188 11.67 20.83 3.78
N GLY A 189 10.58 21.27 3.14
CA GLY A 189 9.74 22.37 3.65
C GLY A 189 8.79 21.99 4.79
N THR A 190 8.60 20.70 5.04
CA THR A 190 7.65 20.19 6.04
C THR A 190 8.29 20.02 7.42
N MET A 191 9.55 19.62 7.47
CA MET A 191 10.25 19.37 8.73
C MET A 191 10.57 20.70 9.43
N ARG A 192 9.80 21.09 10.44
CA ARG A 192 10.05 22.28 11.28
C ARG A 192 11.24 22.10 12.25
N THR A 193 12.12 21.14 12.02
CA THR A 193 13.34 20.94 12.82
C THR A 193 14.54 21.53 12.07
N ARG A 194 15.25 22.40 12.78
CA ARG A 194 16.29 23.33 12.32
C ARG A 194 17.57 22.63 11.81
N ALA A 195 17.51 21.84 10.73
CA ALA A 195 18.71 21.27 10.08
C ALA A 195 18.48 20.74 8.64
N ILE A 196 17.38 21.10 7.97
CA ILE A 196 16.84 20.29 6.86
C ILE A 196 16.74 21.13 5.58
N SER A 197 17.88 21.39 4.95
CA SER A 197 17.91 21.87 3.56
C SER A 197 18.41 20.81 2.56
N THR A 198 18.69 19.59 3.02
CA THR A 198 19.32 18.52 2.21
C THR A 198 18.77 17.11 2.46
N ILE A 199 17.63 16.95 3.15
CA ILE A 199 16.95 15.66 3.15
C ILE A 199 16.49 15.41 1.71
N GLY A 200 16.90 14.28 1.13
CA GLY A 200 16.58 13.90 -0.24
C GLY A 200 15.07 13.83 -0.54
N GLU A 201 14.73 13.22 -1.67
CA GLU A 201 13.34 13.16 -2.12
C GLU A 201 12.60 11.95 -1.55
N ALA A 202 11.48 12.18 -0.87
CA ALA A 202 10.54 11.11 -0.53
C ALA A 202 9.90 10.57 -1.81
N THR A 203 9.36 9.36 -1.78
CA THR A 203 8.68 8.78 -2.93
C THR A 203 7.20 9.13 -2.88
N MET A 204 6.69 9.84 -3.89
CA MET A 204 5.27 9.93 -4.17
C MET A 204 4.86 8.74 -5.03
N VAL A 205 3.80 8.06 -4.60
CA VAL A 205 3.19 6.94 -5.30
C VAL A 205 1.81 7.36 -5.80
N GLU A 206 1.54 7.04 -7.05
CA GLU A 206 0.21 7.06 -7.65
C GLU A 206 -0.05 5.68 -8.29
N ALA A 207 -1.14 5.04 -7.91
CA ALA A 207 -1.53 3.72 -8.41
C ALA A 207 -3.04 3.64 -8.53
N GLU A 208 -3.57 2.65 -9.27
CA GLU A 208 -5.03 2.48 -9.42
C GLU A 208 -5.68 2.18 -8.07
N THR A 209 -5.83 0.92 -7.65
CA THR A 209 -6.51 0.61 -6.37
C THR A 209 -5.61 0.01 -5.30
N PHE A 210 -4.41 -0.41 -5.69
CA PHE A 210 -3.49 -1.11 -4.80
C PHE A 210 -2.04 -0.90 -5.19
N TYR A 211 -1.17 -0.78 -4.19
CA TYR A 211 0.27 -0.76 -4.33
C TYR A 211 0.91 -1.66 -3.28
N SER A 212 1.99 -2.36 -3.65
CA SER A 212 2.86 -3.00 -2.67
C SER A 212 4.32 -2.94 -3.08
N LYS A 213 5.20 -2.78 -2.08
CA LYS A 213 6.65 -2.82 -2.25
C LYS A 213 7.30 -3.50 -1.06
N THR A 214 8.31 -4.31 -1.33
CA THR A 214 9.20 -4.85 -0.30
C THR A 214 10.49 -4.05 -0.32
N LEU A 215 10.77 -3.33 0.76
CA LEU A 215 12.01 -2.59 0.93
C LEU A 215 12.96 -3.47 1.73
N ARG A 216 14.09 -3.83 1.12
CA ARG A 216 15.12 -4.62 1.78
C ARG A 216 16.21 -3.71 2.28
N LEU A 217 16.46 -3.79 3.57
CA LEU A 217 17.51 -3.06 4.24
C LEU A 217 18.45 -4.08 4.87
N LYS A 218 19.76 -3.95 4.62
CA LYS A 218 20.74 -4.73 5.37
C LYS A 218 21.31 -3.87 6.47
N HIS A 219 21.58 -4.47 7.62
CA HIS A 219 22.42 -3.84 8.62
C HIS A 219 23.54 -4.76 9.07
N ASP A 220 24.67 -4.13 9.39
CA ASP A 220 25.93 -4.75 9.80
C ASP A 220 26.11 -4.74 11.32
#